data_AF-A0AAD9MWX7-F1
#
_entry.id   AF-A0AAD9MWX7-F1
#
_cell.length_a   1.000
_cell.length_b   1.000
_cell.length_c   1.000
_cell.angle_alpha   90.00
_cell.angle_beta   90.00
_cell.angle_gamma   90.00
#
_symmetry.space_group_name_H-M   'P 1'
#
loop_
_entity.id
_entity.type
_entity.pdbx_description
1 polymer ?
#
loop_
_entity_poly.entity_id
_entity_poly.type
_entity_poly.pdbx_seq_one_letter_code
_entity_poly.pdbx_strand_id
1 'polypeptide(L)'
;MPDWLRVFPRDQIHVIRSEDYFVNRKPVLDDVVEFLGLDPYTRDLIPILTDPVNKIIRNNKHHVAMFNKTRRLLEGFFQPFNDDLDRMLGQQFWVYGL
;
A
#
# COMPACT_ATOMS: atom_id res chain seq x y z
N MET A 1 -9.74 3.01 -10.38
CA MET A 1 -8.83 2.00 -10.97
C MET A 1 -9.22 1.56 -12.38
N PRO A 2 -10.50 1.27 -12.71
CA PRO A 2 -10.85 0.84 -14.07
C PRO A 2 -10.40 1.81 -15.16
N ASP A 3 -10.55 3.11 -14.93
CA ASP A 3 -10.15 4.14 -15.90
C ASP A 3 -8.64 4.17 -16.14
N TRP A 4 -7.84 3.91 -15.09
CA TRP A 4 -6.38 3.83 -15.22
C TRP A 4 -5.97 2.61 -16.03
N LEU A 5 -6.56 1.44 -15.77
CA LEU A 5 -6.26 0.19 -16.49
C LEU A 5 -6.75 0.19 -17.94
N ARG A 6 -7.68 1.09 -18.30
CA ARG A 6 -8.07 1.31 -19.70
C ARG A 6 -7.00 2.04 -20.51
N VAL A 7 -6.14 2.82 -19.85
CA VAL A 7 -5.12 3.66 -20.50
C VAL A 7 -3.73 3.05 -20.33
N PHE A 8 -3.44 2.52 -19.15
CA PHE A 8 -2.15 1.93 -18.80
C PHE A 8 -2.30 0.42 -18.55
N PRO A 9 -1.49 -0.42 -19.21
CA PRO A 9 -1.33 -1.82 -18.86
C PRO A 9 -1.06 -2.05 -17.37
N ARG A 10 -1.52 -3.20 -16.85
CA ARG A 10 -1.43 -3.55 -15.42
C ARG A 10 0.01 -3.60 -14.89
N ASP A 11 0.93 -4.04 -15.71
CA ASP A 11 2.37 -4.14 -15.43
C ASP A 11 3.07 -2.77 -15.37
N GLN A 12 2.42 -1.69 -15.79
CA GLN A 12 2.90 -0.31 -15.64
C GLN A 12 2.36 0.40 -14.40
N ILE A 13 1.62 -0.31 -13.54
CA ILE A 13 1.08 0.23 -12.29
C ILE A 13 1.54 -0.63 -11.14
N HIS A 14 2.26 -0.05 -10.20
CA HIS A 14 2.63 -0.71 -8.94
C HIS A 14 1.75 -0.19 -7.80
N VAL A 15 1.02 -1.10 -7.14
CA VAL A 15 0.14 -0.76 -6.01
C VAL A 15 0.81 -1.21 -4.72
N ILE A 16 1.10 -0.25 -3.84
CA ILE A 16 1.77 -0.49 -2.57
C ILE A 16 0.75 -0.69 -1.46
N ARG A 17 0.91 -1.74 -0.66
CA ARG A 17 0.20 -1.92 0.61
C ARG A 17 0.77 -0.98 1.66
N SER A 18 -0.08 -0.07 2.13
CA SER A 18 0.35 0.95 3.09
C SER A 18 0.76 0.34 4.43
N GLU A 19 0.08 -0.72 4.84
CA GLU A 19 0.31 -1.50 6.04
C GLU A 19 1.72 -2.10 6.04
N ASP A 20 2.08 -2.78 4.95
CA ASP A 20 3.41 -3.37 4.76
C ASP A 20 4.48 -2.26 4.73
N TYR A 21 4.21 -1.15 4.05
CA TYR A 21 5.10 0.01 4.05
C TYR A 21 5.30 0.62 5.44
N PHE A 22 4.25 0.72 6.26
CA PHE A 22 4.37 1.29 7.60
C PHE A 22 5.02 0.34 8.61
N VAL A 23 4.84 -0.97 8.43
CA VAL A 23 5.44 -2.02 9.26
C VAL A 23 6.92 -2.22 8.90
N ASN A 24 7.23 -2.40 7.61
CA ASN A 24 8.58 -2.61 7.12
C ASN A 24 8.77 -2.01 5.72
N ARG A 25 9.37 -0.82 5.66
CA ARG A 25 9.56 -0.06 4.42
C ARG A 25 10.54 -0.70 3.45
N LYS A 26 11.56 -1.40 3.94
CA LYS A 26 12.69 -1.82 3.10
C LYS A 26 12.24 -2.74 1.94
N PRO A 27 11.53 -3.86 2.20
CA PRO A 27 11.07 -4.74 1.11
C PRO A 27 10.18 -4.00 0.10
N VAL A 28 9.28 -3.14 0.59
CA VAL A 28 8.40 -2.34 -0.28
C VAL A 28 9.22 -1.41 -1.19
N LEU A 29 10.28 -0.79 -0.67
CA LEU A 29 11.14 0.07 -1.48
C LEU A 29 12.04 -0.72 -2.42
N ASP A 30 12.45 -1.94 -2.06
CA ASP A 30 13.17 -2.85 -2.96
C ASP A 30 12.29 -3.19 -4.18
N ASP A 31 11.00 -3.48 -3.99
CA ASP A 31 10.03 -3.73 -5.06
C ASP A 31 9.82 -2.49 -5.95
N VAL A 32 9.83 -1.29 -5.36
CA VAL A 32 9.74 -0.03 -6.10
C VAL A 32 10.96 0.21 -6.98
N VAL A 33 12.17 -0.05 -6.46
CA VAL A 33 13.42 0.05 -7.23
C VAL A 33 13.38 -0.88 -8.44
N GLU A 34 12.91 -2.11 -8.24
CA GLU A 34 12.75 -3.10 -9.30
C GLU A 34 11.70 -2.68 -10.34
N PHE A 35 10.52 -2.26 -9.88
CA PHE A 35 9.43 -1.81 -10.76
C PHE A 35 9.83 -0.62 -11.63
N LEU A 36 10.58 0.34 -11.08
CA LEU A 36 11.07 1.50 -11.82
C LEU A 36 12.26 1.18 -12.75
N GLY A 37 12.80 -0.04 -12.69
CA GLY A 37 13.97 -0.44 -13.48
C GLY A 37 15.23 0.36 -13.11
N LEU A 38 15.36 0.79 -11.85
CA LEU A 38 16.51 1.53 -11.38
C LEU A 38 17.72 0.62 -11.19
N ASP A 39 18.91 1.23 -11.14
CA ASP A 39 20.15 0.50 -10.86
C ASP A 39 20.05 -0.23 -9.50
N PRO A 40 20.42 -1.52 -9.41
CA PRO A 40 20.39 -2.29 -8.16
C PRO A 40 21.14 -1.62 -6.99
N TYR A 41 22.20 -0.85 -7.26
CA TYR A 41 22.93 -0.09 -6.23
C TYR A 41 22.07 1.00 -5.57
N THR A 42 20.93 1.38 -6.17
CA THR A 42 19.94 2.27 -5.54
C THR A 42 19.39 1.65 -4.24
N ARG A 43 19.37 0.32 -4.11
CA ARG A 43 18.93 -0.36 -2.89
C ARG A 43 19.84 -0.05 -1.68
N ASP A 44 21.10 0.29 -1.91
CA ASP A 44 22.04 0.68 -0.84
C ASP A 44 21.65 2.01 -0.17
N LEU A 45 20.80 2.82 -0.83
CA LEU A 45 20.26 4.05 -0.27
C LEU A 45 19.02 3.83 0.60
N ILE A 46 18.34 2.68 0.49
CA ILE A 46 17.11 2.38 1.23
C ILE A 46 17.29 2.47 2.76
N PRO A 47 18.38 1.97 3.37
CA PRO A 47 18.62 2.16 4.80
C PRO A 47 18.59 3.63 5.23
N ILE A 48 19.15 4.53 4.41
CA ILE A 48 19.16 5.98 4.66
C ILE A 48 17.74 6.56 4.54
N LEU A 49 16.98 6.15 3.52
CA LEU A 49 15.61 6.60 3.28
C LEU A 49 14.60 6.09 4.33
N THR A 50 14.91 4.95 4.95
CA THR A 50 14.07 4.32 5.97
C THR A 50 14.48 4.68 7.39
N ASP A 51 15.55 5.46 7.56
CA ASP A 51 16.08 5.87 8.86
C ASP A 51 14.99 6.56 9.70
N PRO A 52 14.76 6.11 10.96
CA PRO A 52 13.82 6.74 11.87
C PRO A 52 14.04 8.24 12.10
N VAL A 53 15.29 8.73 12.01
CA VAL A 53 15.68 10.13 12.16
C VAL A 53 15.22 10.97 10.96
N ASN A 54 15.17 10.37 9.76
CA ASN A 54 14.64 10.99 8.54
C ASN A 54 13.10 10.94 8.45
N LYS A 55 12.40 10.56 9.54
CA LYS A 55 10.94 10.69 9.61
C LYS A 55 10.56 12.16 9.51
N ILE A 56 10.17 12.58 8.30
CA ILE A 56 9.31 13.75 8.09
C ILE A 56 8.18 13.64 9.11
N ILE A 57 8.04 14.66 9.95
CA ILE A 57 7.06 14.78 11.03
C ILE A 57 5.71 14.38 10.44
N ARG A 58 5.25 13.18 10.82
CA ARG A 58 3.96 12.69 10.35
C ARG A 58 2.92 13.65 10.90
N ASN A 59 1.95 14.00 10.06
CA ASN A 59 0.72 14.63 10.52
C ASN A 59 -0.04 13.55 11.31
N ASN A 60 0.48 13.21 12.49
CA ASN A 60 0.06 12.14 13.37
C ASN A 60 -1.17 12.65 14.12
N LYS A 61 -2.20 13.06 13.38
CA LYS A 61 -3.51 13.29 13.94
C LYS A 61 -3.89 11.98 14.59
N HIS A 62 -3.89 11.95 15.91
CA HIS A 62 -4.37 10.81 16.67
C HIS A 62 -5.82 10.58 16.26
N HIS A 63 -6.04 9.64 15.35
CA HIS A 63 -7.38 9.22 14.99
C HIS A 63 -7.94 8.46 16.20
N VAL A 64 -9.03 8.98 16.76
CA VAL A 64 -9.76 8.26 17.81
C VAL A 64 -10.21 6.91 17.23
N ALA A 65 -10.08 5.86 18.02
CA ALA A 65 -10.48 4.53 17.61
C ALA A 65 -11.95 4.54 17.15
N MET A 66 -12.20 4.03 15.95
CA MET A 66 -13.55 3.88 15.41
C MET A 66 -14.33 2.84 16.23
N PHE A 67 -15.64 3.07 16.44
CA PHE A 67 -16.48 2.05 17.05
C PHE A 67 -16.51 0.76 16.24
N ASN A 68 -16.48 -0.39 16.91
CA ASN A 68 -16.53 -1.71 16.28
C ASN A 68 -17.75 -1.89 15.37
N LYS A 69 -18.92 -1.35 15.77
CA LYS A 69 -20.14 -1.38 14.94
C LYS A 69 -19.96 -0.63 13.62
N THR A 70 -19.26 0.51 13.65
CA THR A 70 -18.98 1.32 12.47
C THR A 70 -17.96 0.60 11.59
N ARG A 71 -16.93 0.00 12.18
CA ARG A 71 -15.95 -0.81 11.43
C ARG A 71 -16.62 -1.93 10.65
N ARG A 72 -17.43 -2.76 11.32
CA ARG A 72 -18.16 -3.88 10.67
C ARG A 72 -19.09 -3.41 9.56
N LEU A 73 -19.78 -2.29 9.76
CA LEU A 73 -20.64 -1.68 8.74
C LEU A 73 -19.82 -1.29 7.50
N LEU A 74 -18.69 -0.62 7.70
CA LEU A 74 -17.83 -0.17 6.61
C LEU A 74 -17.13 -1.34 5.91
N GLU A 75 -16.67 -2.35 6.66
CA GLU A 75 -16.10 -3.59 6.10
C GLU A 75 -17.11 -4.28 5.18
N GLY A 76 -18.34 -4.51 5.65
CA GLY A 76 -19.38 -5.12 4.82
C GLY A 76 -19.77 -4.27 3.61
N PHE A 77 -19.78 -2.94 3.75
CA PHE A 77 -20.07 -2.04 2.63
C PHE A 77 -18.96 -2.03 1.57
N PHE A 78 -17.69 -1.99 1.98
CA PHE A 78 -16.55 -1.89 1.07
C PHE A 78 -16.08 -3.23 0.51
N GLN A 79 -16.43 -4.35 1.16
CA GLN A 79 -16.02 -5.69 0.77
C GLN A 79 -16.19 -5.99 -0.74
N PRO A 80 -17.37 -5.81 -1.37
CA PRO A 80 -17.51 -6.11 -2.80
C PRO A 80 -16.58 -5.28 -3.69
N PHE A 81 -16.32 -4.01 -3.34
CA PHE A 81 -15.42 -3.15 -4.11
C PHE A 81 -13.95 -3.53 -3.94
N ASN A 82 -13.59 -3.99 -2.75
CA ASN A 82 -12.27 -4.49 -2.43
C ASN A 82 -12.00 -5.83 -3.13
N ASP A 83 -12.98 -6.74 -3.16
CA ASP A 83 -12.91 -7.99 -3.92
C ASP A 83 -12.78 -7.72 -5.44
N ASP A 84 -13.51 -6.73 -5.97
CA ASP A 84 -13.36 -6.27 -7.35
C ASP A 84 -11.96 -5.74 -7.62
N LEU A 85 -11.44 -4.90 -6.72
CA LEU A 85 -10.10 -4.34 -6.83
C LEU A 85 -9.02 -5.43 -6.83
N ASP A 86 -9.12 -6.41 -5.92
CA ASP A 86 -8.18 -7.52 -5.83
C ASP A 86 -8.19 -8.36 -7.11
N ARG A 87 -9.38 -8.64 -7.67
CA ARG A 87 -9.52 -9.32 -8.97
C ARG A 87 -8.89 -8.53 -10.12
N MET A 88 -9.09 -7.21 -10.15
CA MET A 88 -8.49 -6.34 -11.18
C MET A 88 -6.97 -6.25 -11.06
N LEU A 89 -6.44 -6.28 -9.83
CA LEU A 89 -5.02 -6.20 -9.57
C LEU A 89 -4.31 -7.55 -9.66
N GLY A 90 -5.05 -8.66 -9.61
CA GLY A 90 -4.51 -10.03 -9.61
C GLY A 90 -3.80 -10.40 -8.31
N GLN A 91 -4.10 -9.70 -7.21
CA GLN A 91 -3.45 -9.86 -5.91
C GLN A 91 -4.45 -9.56 -4.80
N GLN A 92 -4.37 -10.31 -3.70
CA GLN A 92 -5.22 -10.09 -2.53
C GLN A 92 -4.60 -9.03 -1.60
N PHE A 93 -5.32 -7.96 -1.32
CA PHE A 93 -4.86 -6.87 -0.45
C PHE A 93 -5.55 -6.89 0.93
N TRP A 94 -6.75 -7.43 1.01
CA TRP A 94 -7.63 -7.28 2.17
C TRP A 94 -7.79 -8.57 2.98
N VAL A 95 -7.84 -8.43 4.30
CA VAL A 95 -8.17 -9.49 5.25
C VAL A 95 -9.30 -8.99 6.13
N TYR A 96 -10.43 -9.69 6.13
CA TYR A 96 -11.63 -9.30 6.88
C TYR A 96 -11.70 -10.02 8.24
N GLY A 97 -12.33 -9.37 9.23
CA GLY A 97 -12.69 -10.03 10.50
C GLY A 97 -11.63 -9.99 11.62
N LEU A 98 -10.70 -9.02 11.58
CA LEU A 98 -9.71 -8.75 12.64
C LEU A 98 -10.28 -7.90 13.78
#